data_AF-A0A822E8J6-F1
#
_entry.id   AF-A0A822E8J6-F1
#
_cell.length_a   1.000
_cell.length_b   1.000
_cell.length_c   1.000
_cell.angle_alpha   90.00
_cell.angle_beta   90.00
_cell.angle_gamma   90.00
#
_symmetry.space_group_name_H-M   'P 1'
#
loop_
_entity.id
_entity.type
_entity.pdbx_description
1 polymer ?
#
loop_
_entity_poly.entity_id
_entity_poly.type
_entity_poly.pdbx_seq_one_letter_code
_entity_poly.pdbx_strand_id
1 'polypeptide(L)' 'SVMMQTVSALRYLNNGIKPPVIHFDLKPANILLGSGTSSGEIKITDFGLSKQMCEDTYDPEHGMDLTSQGAGTY' A
#
# COMPACT_ATOMS: atom_id res chain seq x y z
N SER A 1 10.11 4.68 -16.13
CA SER A 1 10.93 4.65 -14.89
C SER A 1 10.14 3.98 -13.78
N VAL A 2 10.79 3.13 -12.97
CA VAL A 2 10.19 2.43 -11.82
C VAL A 2 9.59 3.41 -10.81
N MET A 3 10.30 4.49 -10.49
CA MET A 3 9.85 5.48 -9.49
C MET A 3 8.54 6.17 -9.90
N MET A 4 8.43 6.62 -11.15
CA MET A 4 7.22 7.29 -11.64
C MET A 4 6.00 6.35 -11.61
N GLN A 5 6.17 5.10 -12.02
CA GLN A 5 5.09 4.12 -11.98
C GLN A 5 4.67 3.78 -10.54
N THR A 6 5.65 3.65 -9.64
CA THR A 6 5.39 3.40 -8.21
C THR A 6 4.59 4.56 -7.60
N VAL A 7 5.00 5.81 -7.81
CA VAL A 7 4.27 6.99 -7.32
C VAL A 7 2.88 7.09 -7.96
N SER A 8 2.74 6.76 -9.24
CA SER A 8 1.43 6.75 -9.92
C SER A 8 0.49 5.70 -9.31
N ALA A 9 1.00 4.51 -9.00
CA ALA A 9 0.23 3.46 -8.33
C ALA A 9 -0.18 3.88 -6.90
N LEU A 10 0.73 4.49 -6.13
CA LEU A 10 0.39 5.03 -4.80
C LEU A 10 -0.65 6.14 -4.87
N ARG A 11 -0.56 7.02 -5.87
CA ARG A 11 -1.58 8.05 -6.13
C ARG A 11 -2.95 7.42 -6.43
N TYR A 12 -2.97 6.32 -7.17
CA TYR A 12 -4.21 5.57 -7.45
C TYR A 12 -4.79 4.94 -6.18
N LEU A 13 -3.97 4.32 -5.33
CA LEU A 13 -4.45 3.77 -4.05
C LEU A 13 -5.02 4.85 -3.12
N ASN A 14 -4.44 6.06 -3.14
CA ASN A 14 -4.88 7.16 -2.29
C ASN A 14 -6.12 7.91 -2.82
N ASN A 15 -6.16 8.21 -4.11
CA ASN A 15 -7.18 9.09 -4.71
C ASN A 15 -8.12 8.39 -5.70
N GLY A 16 -7.68 7.28 -6.29
CA GLY A 16 -8.42 6.53 -7.32
C GLY A 16 -9.33 5.43 -6.75
N ILE A 17 -9.15 5.06 -5.48
CA ILE A 17 -9.96 4.07 -4.76
C ILE A 17 -10.64 4.75 -3.57
N LYS A 18 -11.90 4.38 -3.30
CA LYS A 18 -12.67 4.81 -2.13
C LYS A 18 -13.19 3.57 -1.39
N PRO A 19 -12.88 3.40 -0.08
CA PRO A 19 -11.99 4.23 0.74
C PRO A 19 -10.52 4.18 0.27
N PRO A 20 -9.69 5.21 0.55
CA PRO A 20 -8.27 5.18 0.25
C PRO A 20 -7.58 3.95 0.84
N VAL A 21 -6.55 3.43 0.17
CA VAL A 21 -5.76 2.28 0.63
C VAL A 21 -4.32 2.70 0.90
N ILE A 22 -3.77 2.29 2.04
CA ILE A 22 -2.35 2.44 2.38
C ILE A 22 -1.70 1.06 2.39
N HIS A 23 -0.60 0.90 1.67
CA HIS A 23 0.04 -0.40 1.46
C HIS A 23 0.72 -0.97 2.73
N PHE A 24 1.31 -0.09 3.55
CA PHE A 24 2.10 -0.37 4.76
C PHE A 24 3.38 -1.22 4.63
N ASP A 25 3.54 -2.00 3.56
CA ASP A 25 4.75 -2.80 3.31
C ASP A 25 5.40 -2.52 1.94
N LEU A 26 5.56 -1.23 1.58
CA LEU A 26 6.17 -0.88 0.30
C LEU A 26 7.70 -0.99 0.39
N LYS A 27 8.25 -1.98 -0.31
CA LYS A 27 9.69 -2.26 -0.41
C LYS A 27 10.03 -2.81 -1.80
N PRO A 28 11.31 -2.79 -2.23
CA PRO A 28 11.69 -3.27 -3.57
C PRO A 28 11.22 -4.70 -3.89
N ALA A 29 11.21 -5.59 -2.89
CA ALA A 29 10.73 -6.97 -3.06
C ALA A 29 9.23 -7.06 -3.44
N ASN A 30 8.45 -6.02 -3.12
CA ASN A 30 7.02 -5.92 -3.41
C ASN A 30 6.73 -5.09 -4.68
N ILE A 31 7.76 -4.79 -5.48
CA ILE A 31 7.65 -4.14 -6.79
C ILE A 31 8.13 -5.12 -7.86
N LEU A 32 7.18 -5.72 -8.58
CA LEU A 32 7.46 -6.70 -9.63
C LEU A 32 7.73 -5.99 -10.95
N LEU A 33 8.77 -6.42 -11.68
CA LEU A 33 9.07 -5.96 -13.03
C LEU A 33 8.41 -6.90 -14.05
N GLY A 34 7.42 -6.42 -14.81
CA GLY A 34 6.62 -7.25 -15.71
C GLY A 34 7.44 -7.92 -16.83
N SER A 35 8.47 -7.25 -17.34
CA SER A 35 9.36 -7.75 -18.39
C SER A 35 10.76 -8.15 -17.89
N GLY A 36 10.98 -8.17 -16.57
CA GLY A 36 12.30 -8.40 -15.99
C GLY A 36 13.32 -7.27 -16.25
N THR A 37 12.89 -6.15 -16.84
CA THR A 37 13.74 -4.99 -17.11
C THR A 37 13.24 -3.75 -16.37
N SER A 38 14.15 -2.84 -16.03
CA SER A 38 13.82 -1.57 -15.33
C SER A 38 13.07 -0.55 -16.21
N SER A 39 12.99 -0.81 -17.52
CA SER A 39 12.27 0.01 -18.49
C SER A 39 10.82 -0.47 -18.72
N GLY A 40 10.43 -1.63 -18.19
CA GLY A 40 9.09 -2.21 -18.35
C GLY A 40 8.05 -1.71 -17.37
N GLU A 41 6.85 -2.29 -17.45
CA GLU A 41 5.76 -2.07 -16.48
C GLU A 41 6.16 -2.59 -15.10
N ILE A 42 5.76 -1.90 -14.03
CA ILE A 42 5.85 -2.43 -12.67
C ILE A 42 4.47 -2.73 -12.10
N LYS A 43 4.41 -3.70 -11.18
CA LYS A 43 3.21 -3.99 -10.39
C LYS A 43 3.57 -4.01 -8.90
N ILE A 44 2.76 -3.34 -8.09
CA ILE A 44 2.87 -3.41 -6.63
C ILE A 44 2.12 -4.67 -6.17
N THR A 45 2.72 -5.44 -5.26
CA THR A 45 2.16 -6.69 -4.72
C THR A 45 2.26 -6.72 -3.19
N ASP A 46 1.64 -7.74 -2.57
CA ASP A 46 1.68 -8.02 -1.12
C ASP A 46 0.95 -6.99 -0.26
N PHE A 47 -0.38 -6.94 -0.44
CA PHE A 47 -1.28 -6.09 0.32
C PHE A 47 -1.67 -6.68 1.69
N GLY A 48 -0.94 -7.68 2.20
CA GLY A 48 -1.30 -8.40 3.43
C GLY A 48 -1.34 -7.51 4.68
N LEU A 49 -0.57 -6.42 4.68
CA LEU A 49 -0.57 -5.40 5.75
C LEU A 49 -1.34 -4.13 5.37
N SER A 50 -1.97 -4.09 4.20
CA SER A 50 -2.65 -2.88 3.73
C SER A 50 -3.88 -2.57 4.55
N LYS A 51 -4.17 -1.27 4.70
CA LYS A 51 -5.37 -0.79 5.40
C LYS A 51 -6.21 0.10 4.50
N GLN A 52 -7.52 -0.08 4.58
CA GLN A 52 -8.51 0.86 4.05
C GLN A 52 -8.74 1.98 5.06
N MET A 53 -8.74 3.22 4.59
CA MET A 53 -9.01 4.41 5.39
C MET A 53 -10.53 4.67 5.44
N CYS A 54 -11.30 3.79 6.07
CA CYS A 54 -12.71 4.07 6.37
C CYS A 54 -12.80 5.05 7.54
N GLU A 55 -13.87 5.85 7.59
CA GLU A 55 -14.12 6.82 8.68
C GLU A 55 -14.07 6.16 10.07
N ASP A 56 -14.51 4.90 10.19
CA ASP A 56 -14.50 4.15 11.46
C ASP A 56 -13.11 3.66 11.90
N THR A 57 -12.12 3.65 10.99
CA THR A 57 -10.77 3.09 11.21
C THR A 57 -9.65 4.12 11.15
N TYR A 58 -9.99 5.37 10.81
CA TYR A 58 -9.04 6.46 10.68
C TYR A 58 -9.42 7.59 11.61
N ASP A 59 -8.75 7.66 12.76
CA ASP A 59 -8.81 8.80 13.64
C ASP A 59 -7.56 9.68 13.37
N PRO A 60 -7.71 10.90 12.83
CA PRO A 60 -6.56 11.78 12.55
C PRO A 60 -5.82 12.24 13.82
N GLU A 61 -6.44 12.14 15.00
CA GLU A 61 -5.83 12.50 16.29
C GLU A 61 -5.05 11.32 16.88
N HIS A 62 -5.57 10.09 16.71
CA HIS A 62 -4.94 8.86 17.24
C HIS A 62 -4.10 8.09 16.21
N GLY A 63 -4.14 8.50 14.95
CA GLY A 63 -3.47 7.81 13.85
C GLY A 63 -4.14 6.49 13.47
N MET A 64 -3.44 5.67 12.71
CA MET A 64 -3.89 4.30 12.44
C MET A 64 -3.29 3.34 13.44
N ASP A 65 -4.10 2.41 13.94
CA ASP A 65 -3.60 1.27 14.70
C ASP A 65 -2.53 0.54 13.88
N LEU A 66 -1.32 0.38 14.41
CA LEU A 66 -0.23 -0.31 13.72
C LEU A 66 -0.34 -1.84 13.83
N THR A 67 -1.26 -2.33 14.65
CA THR A 67 -1.54 -3.75 14.87
C THR A 67 -2.95 -4.07 14.41
N SER A 68 -3.15 -5.21 13.74
CA SER A 68 -4.49 -5.80 13.69
C SER A 68 -4.89 -6.20 15.11
N GLN A 69 -6.12 -5.90 15.53
CA GLN A 69 -6.65 -6.47 16.77
C GLN A 69 -6.67 -8.00 16.59
N GLY A 70 -5.71 -8.69 17.19
CA GLY A 70 -5.53 -10.14 17.06
C GLY A 70 -4.10 -10.62 16.76
N ALA A 71 -3.13 -9.74 16.49
CA ALA A 71 -1.72 -10.11 16.31
C ALA A 71 -0.91 -10.15 17.63
N GLY A 72 -1.60 -10.27 18.77
CA GLY A 72 -0.95 -10.54 20.07
C GLY A 72 -0.73 -12.04 20.22
N THR A 73 0.50 -12.46 20.46
CA THR A 73 0.78 -13.80 20.99
C THR A 73 0.24 -13.84 22.41
N TYR A 74 -0.76 -14.68 22.68
CA TYR A 74 -1.14 -15.05 24.04
C TYR A 74 -0.06 -15.92 24.68
#